data_AF-A0A970XTQ4-F1
#
_entry.id   AF-A0A970XTQ4-F1
#
_cell.length_a   1.000
_cell.length_b   1.000
_cell.length_c   1.000
_cell.angle_alpha   90.00
_cell.angle_beta   90.00
_cell.angle_gamma   90.00
#
_symmetry.space_group_name_H-M   'P 1'
#
loop_
_entity.id
_entity.type
_entity.pdbx_description
1 polymer ?
#
loop_
_entity_poly.entity_id
_entity_poly.type
_entity_poly.pdbx_seq_one_letter_code
_entity_poly.pdbx_strand_id
1 'polypeptide(L)'
;MRRTIKLPSLIRSVCMLAITAMLLVALVPRVTNIVDLSQRKAVLEQEKIRLTEINKKLSLEAKAAETPETIERIAREQLGMVKKGERPITPVIYD
;
A
#
# COMPACT_ATOMS: atom_id res chain seq x y z
N MET A 1 14.55 13.27 68.44
CA MET A 1 14.33 11.81 68.43
C MET A 1 13.83 11.39 67.04
N ARG A 2 14.71 10.98 66.11
CA ARG A 2 14.30 10.53 64.75
C ARG A 2 14.07 9.03 64.77
N ARG A 3 12.81 8.58 64.76
CA ARG A 3 12.47 7.18 64.51
C ARG A 3 12.73 6.89 63.03
N THR A 4 13.77 6.11 62.74
CA THR A 4 13.99 5.54 61.41
C THR A 4 13.07 4.33 61.27
N ILE A 5 11.96 4.51 60.56
CA ILE A 5 11.04 3.42 60.25
C ILE A 5 11.76 2.52 59.23
N LYS A 6 12.42 1.45 59.71
CA LYS A 6 12.99 0.43 58.84
C LYS A 6 11.82 -0.39 58.29
N LEU A 7 11.41 -0.14 57.05
CA LEU A 7 10.52 -1.07 56.35
C LEU A 7 11.24 -2.43 56.26
N PRO A 8 10.60 -3.55 56.63
CA PRO A 8 11.21 -4.86 56.49
C PRO A 8 11.58 -5.09 55.02
N SER A 9 12.76 -5.67 54.79
CA SER A 9 13.33 -5.89 53.45
C SER A 9 12.36 -6.59 52.49
N LEU A 10 11.49 -7.44 53.03
CA LEU A 10 10.40 -8.12 52.32
C LEU A 10 9.41 -7.14 51.69
N ILE A 11 8.92 -6.13 52.43
CA ILE A 11 7.97 -5.14 51.87
C ILE A 11 8.64 -4.35 50.75
N ARG A 12 9.91 -3.97 50.91
CA ARG A 12 10.67 -3.30 49.85
C ARG A 12 10.78 -4.18 48.60
N SER A 13 11.07 -5.46 48.75
CA SER A 13 11.15 -6.39 47.60
C SER A 13 9.80 -6.60 46.91
N VAL A 14 8.70 -6.67 47.67
CA VAL A 14 7.34 -6.82 47.13
C VAL A 14 6.92 -5.55 46.39
N CYS A 15 7.19 -4.36 46.93
CA CYS A 15 6.92 -3.10 46.24
C CYS A 15 7.73 -2.97 44.95
N MET A 16 9.02 -3.35 44.96
CA MET A 16 9.83 -3.34 43.74
C MET A 16 9.27 -4.30 42.69
N LEU A 17 8.91 -5.53 43.07
CA LEU A 17 8.31 -6.50 42.16
C LEU A 17 6.99 -5.99 41.56
N ALA A 18 6.14 -5.37 42.38
CA ALA A 18 4.87 -4.79 41.94
C ALA A 18 5.08 -3.64 40.93
N ILE A 19 6.07 -2.77 41.16
CA ILE A 19 6.41 -1.69 40.23
C ILE A 19 6.95 -2.28 38.92
N THR A 20 7.83 -3.27 38.98
CA THR A 20 8.36 -3.93 37.78
C THR A 20 7.26 -4.62 36.98
N ALA A 21 6.34 -5.34 37.65
CA ALA A 21 5.19 -5.97 37.00
C ALA A 21 4.26 -4.93 36.36
N MET A 22 3.97 -3.82 37.05
CA MET A 22 3.16 -2.73 36.52
C MET A 22 3.79 -2.11 35.27
N LEU A 23 5.11 -1.89 35.27
CA LEU A 23 5.84 -1.42 34.10
C LEU A 23 5.76 -2.41 32.94
N LEU A 24 5.98 -3.71 33.20
CA LEU A 24 5.88 -4.73 32.16
C LEU A 24 4.48 -4.76 31.52
N VAL A 25 3.41 -4.72 32.32
CA VAL A 25 2.03 -4.67 31.80
C VAL A 25 1.78 -3.42 30.95
N ALA A 26 2.39 -2.28 31.29
CA ALA A 26 2.25 -1.05 30.52
C ALA A 26 3.10 -1.02 29.22
N LEU A 27 4.28 -1.64 29.22
CA LEU A 27 5.26 -1.58 28.13
C LEU A 27 5.08 -2.68 27.08
N VAL A 28 4.74 -3.91 27.48
CA VAL A 28 4.55 -5.05 26.57
C VAL A 28 3.57 -4.77 25.43
N PRO A 29 2.33 -4.26 25.66
CA PRO A 29 1.40 -3.99 24.56
C PRO A 29 1.87 -2.90 23.60
N ARG A 30 2.74 -1.98 24.06
CA ARG A 30 3.31 -0.94 23.19
C ARG A 30 4.30 -1.53 22.20
N VAL A 31 5.13 -2.47 22.65
CA VAL A 31 6.12 -3.13 21.78
C VAL A 31 5.44 -3.99 20.72
N THR A 32 4.41 -4.76 21.10
CA THR A 32 3.67 -5.61 20.14
C THR A 32 2.96 -4.77 19.08
N ASN A 33 2.35 -3.65 19.48
CA ASN A 33 1.67 -2.75 18.56
C ASN A 33 2.65 -2.08 17.58
N ILE A 34 3.85 -1.73 18.03
CA ILE A 34 4.88 -1.13 17.16
C ILE A 34 5.35 -2.15 16.11
N VAL A 35 5.55 -3.41 16.48
CA VAL A 35 5.98 -4.45 15.55
C VAL A 35 4.91 -4.71 14.49
N ASP A 36 3.65 -4.91 14.91
CA ASP A 36 2.53 -5.13 14.00
C ASP A 36 2.32 -3.92 13.06
N LEU A 37 2.38 -2.70 13.60
CA LEU A 37 2.25 -1.49 12.79
C LEU A 37 3.39 -1.34 11.78
N SER A 38 4.62 -1.72 12.18
CA SER A 38 5.78 -1.70 11.29
C SER A 38 5.65 -2.72 10.16
N GLN A 39 5.15 -3.93 10.45
CA GLN A 39 4.89 -4.96 9.44
C GLN A 39 3.81 -4.51 8.45
N ARG A 40 2.68 -3.98 8.94
CA ARG A 40 1.61 -3.43 8.10
C ARG A 40 2.11 -2.30 7.21
N LYS A 41 2.94 -1.40 7.76
CA LYS A 41 3.55 -0.31 7.00
C LYS A 41 4.44 -0.85 5.87
N ALA A 42 5.27 -1.86 6.14
CA ALA A 42 6.13 -2.46 5.13
C ALA A 42 5.33 -3.07 3.96
N VAL A 43 4.24 -3.78 4.26
CA VAL A 43 3.35 -4.35 3.24
C VAL A 43 2.69 -3.24 2.41
N LEU A 44 2.19 -2.19 3.06
CA LEU A 44 1.54 -1.08 2.36
C LEU A 44 2.49 -0.29 1.46
N GLU A 45 3.74 -0.08 1.89
CA GLU A 45 4.76 0.55 1.04
C GLU A 45 5.09 -0.29 -0.19
N GLN A 46 5.17 -1.61 -0.05
CA GLN A 46 5.36 -2.52 -1.19
C GLN A 46 4.19 -2.45 -2.18
N GLU A 47 2.95 -2.48 -1.68
CA GLU A 47 1.76 -2.41 -2.54
C GLU A 47 1.65 -1.05 -3.23
N LYS A 48 2.02 0.03 -2.54
CA LYS A 48 2.09 1.36 -3.13
C LYS A 48 3.09 1.42 -4.28
N ILE A 49 4.30 0.88 -4.10
CA ILE A 49 5.31 0.84 -5.17
C ILE A 49 4.75 0.10 -6.39
N ARG A 50 4.19 -1.10 -6.18
CA ARG A 50 3.58 -1.90 -7.24
C ARG A 50 2.48 -1.14 -7.98
N LEU A 51 1.55 -0.52 -7.26
CA LEU A 51 0.45 0.24 -7.85
C LEU A 51 0.94 1.46 -8.61
N THR A 52 1.98 2.15 -8.13
CA THR A 52 2.56 3.30 -8.83
C THR A 52 3.22 2.89 -10.16
N GLU A 53 3.89 1.74 -10.22
CA GLU A 53 4.45 1.21 -11.46
C GLU A 53 3.35 0.83 -12.46
N ILE A 54 2.31 0.15 -12.00
CA ILE A 54 1.15 -0.23 -12.82
C ILE A 54 0.47 1.03 -13.38
N ASN A 55 0.23 2.02 -12.53
CA ASN A 55 -0.41 3.27 -12.95
C ASN A 55 0.45 4.00 -14.00
N LYS A 56 1.76 4.08 -13.78
CA LYS A 56 2.68 4.69 -14.75
C LYS A 56 2.62 3.97 -16.10
N LYS A 57 2.61 2.63 -16.10
CA LYS A 57 2.50 1.84 -17.33
C LYS A 57 1.18 2.10 -18.05
N LEU A 58 0.06 2.01 -17.33
CA LEU A 58 -1.28 2.26 -17.88
C LEU A 58 -1.43 3.69 -18.41
N SER A 59 -0.85 4.68 -17.73
CA SER A 59 -0.88 6.07 -18.19
C SER A 59 -0.12 6.24 -19.50
N LEU A 60 1.01 5.56 -19.68
CA LEU A 60 1.75 5.56 -20.94
C LEU A 60 0.96 4.85 -22.05
N GLU A 61 0.33 3.72 -21.76
CA GLU A 61 -0.54 3.00 -22.71
C GLU A 61 -1.74 3.85 -23.13
N ALA A 62 -2.41 4.51 -22.19
CA ALA A 62 -3.52 5.42 -22.47
C ALA A 62 -3.08 6.59 -23.38
N LYS A 63 -1.95 7.23 -23.07
CA LYS A 63 -1.39 8.30 -23.91
C LYS A 63 -1.02 7.81 -25.31
N ALA A 64 -0.50 6.59 -25.43
CA ALA A 64 -0.20 5.98 -26.73
C ALA A 64 -1.47 5.66 -27.52
N ALA A 65 -2.55 5.24 -26.84
CA ALA A 65 -3.85 4.99 -27.46
C ALA A 65 -4.54 6.28 -27.94
N GLU A 66 -4.26 7.41 -27.28
CA GLU A 66 -4.77 8.73 -27.64
C GLU A 66 -4.04 9.38 -28.84
N THR A 67 -3.00 8.76 -29.41
CA THR A 67 -2.34 9.35 -30.58
C THR A 67 -3.27 9.32 -31.80
N PRO A 68 -3.26 10.36 -32.66
CA PRO A 68 -4.13 10.44 -33.82
C PRO A 68 -4.01 9.23 -34.76
N GLU A 69 -2.81 8.67 -34.92
CA GLU A 69 -2.60 7.47 -35.73
C GLU A 69 -3.24 6.22 -35.10
N THR A 70 -3.16 6.07 -33.78
CA THR A 70 -3.78 4.93 -33.09
C THR A 70 -5.30 5.05 -33.08
N ILE A 71 -5.83 6.26 -32.89
CA ILE A 71 -7.26 6.54 -32.99
C ILE A 71 -7.76 6.24 -34.40
N GLU A 72 -7.05 6.69 -35.43
CA GLU A 72 -7.41 6.42 -36.83
C GLU A 72 -7.34 4.91 -37.16
N ARG A 73 -6.33 4.21 -36.63
CA ARG A 73 -6.21 2.75 -36.77
C ARG A 73 -7.38 2.03 -36.11
N ILE A 74 -7.70 2.34 -34.86
CA ILE A 74 -8.85 1.74 -34.13
C ILE A 74 -10.16 2.08 -34.85
N ALA A 75 -10.33 3.32 -35.30
CA ALA A 75 -11.51 3.73 -36.04
C ALA A 75 -11.68 2.93 -37.35
N ARG A 76 -10.62 2.71 -38.11
CA ARG A 76 -10.66 1.92 -39.35
C ARG A 76 -10.83 0.42 -39.10
N GLU A 77 -10.04 -0.16 -38.19
CA GLU A 77 -9.96 -1.61 -37.98
C GLU A 77 -11.10 -2.16 -37.12
N GLN A 78 -11.46 -1.47 -36.05
CA GLN A 78 -12.46 -1.95 -35.08
C GLN A 78 -13.84 -1.36 -35.33
N LEU A 79 -13.91 -0.12 -35.82
CA LEU A 79 -15.18 0.60 -36.02
C LEU A 79 -15.59 0.72 -37.49
N GLY A 80 -14.76 0.31 -38.44
CA GLY A 80 -15.03 0.44 -39.89
C GLY A 80 -15.23 1.89 -40.35
N MET A 81 -14.80 2.86 -39.54
CA MET A 81 -14.95 4.29 -39.79
C MET A 81 -13.85 4.79 -40.72
N VAL A 82 -14.24 5.51 -41.77
CA VAL A 82 -13.34 6.14 -42.75
C VAL A 82 -13.66 7.64 -42.83
N LYS A 83 -12.69 8.47 -43.26
CA LYS A 83 -12.90 9.92 -43.35
C LYS A 83 -13.98 10.23 -44.41
N LYS A 84 -14.70 11.34 -44.23
CA LYS A 84 -15.72 11.79 -45.19
C LYS A 84 -15.10 11.92 -46.59
N GLY A 85 -15.58 11.11 -47.53
CA GLY A 85 -15.10 11.08 -48.92
C GLY A 85 -14.20 9.89 -49.28
N GLU A 86 -13.79 9.07 -48.31
CA GLU A 86 -13.04 7.83 -48.55
C GLU A 86 -13.99 6.62 -48.65
N ARG A 87 -13.64 5.62 -49.47
CA ARG A 87 -14.41 4.37 -49.60
C ARG A 87 -13.87 3.32 -48.63
N PRO A 88 -14.71 2.63 -47.84
CA PRO A 88 -14.26 1.57 -46.94
C PRO A 88 -13.64 0.41 -47.75
N ILE A 89 -12.40 0.04 -47.42
CA ILE A 89 -11.74 -1.13 -47.99
C ILE A 89 -12.32 -2.34 -47.26
N THR A 90 -13.24 -3.05 -47.91
CA THR A 90 -13.77 -4.31 -47.36
C THR A 90 -12.82 -5.42 -47.77
N PRO A 91 -12.24 -6.19 -46.83
CA PRO A 91 -11.43 -7.34 -47.21
C PRO A 91 -12.31 -8.35 -47.94
N VAL A 92 -11.93 -8.71 -49.17
CA VAL A 92 -12.60 -9.78 -49.93
C VAL A 92 -12.19 -11.09 -49.27
N ILE A 93 -13.11 -11.71 -48.53
CA ILE A 93 -12.96 -13.09 -48.07
C ILE A 93 -13.27 -13.97 -49.28
N TYR A 94 -12.29 -14.71 -49.78
CA TYR A 94 -12.52 -15.77 -50.74
C TYR A 94 -12.91 -17.02 -49.94
N ASP A 95 -14.13 -17.51 -50.14
CA ASP A 95 -14.65 -18.77 -49.58
C ASP A 95 -13.95 -20.00 -50.20
#